data_AF-A0AAU9VMB6-F1
#
_entry.id   AF-A0AAU9VMB6-F1
#
_cell.length_a   1.000
_cell.length_b   1.000
_cell.length_c   1.000
_cell.angle_alpha   90.00
_cell.angle_beta   90.00
_cell.angle_gamma   90.00
#
_symmetry.space_group_name_H-M   'P 1'
#
loop_
_entity.id
_entity.type
_entity.pdbx_description
1 polymer ?
#
loop_
_entity_poly.entity_id
_entity_poly.type
_entity_poly.pdbx_seq_one_letter_code
_entity_poly.pdbx_strand_id
1 'polypeptide(L)'
;MQDRTKEHDRDIRLARTETSAVSEHAHNTGHKPLWNEVKLIDRDSYYYTRRVKEAIYIRLHPNNFNRDCGIEIPEAWMPTIKEHNNRRAVRQPTAEGANHR
;
A
#
# COMPACT_ATOMS: atom_id res chain seq x y z
N MET A 1 2.93 -11.54 4.15
CA MET A 1 2.22 -11.21 2.89
C MET A 1 1.01 -12.12 2.72
N GLN A 2 1.21 -13.45 2.71
CA GLN A 2 0.10 -14.41 2.67
C GLN A 2 -0.97 -14.13 3.75
N ASP A 3 -0.55 -13.72 4.95
CA ASP A 3 -1.49 -13.47 6.05
C ASP A 3 -2.40 -12.26 5.80
N ARG A 4 -1.89 -11.17 5.20
CA ARG A 4 -2.70 -9.98 4.89
C ARG A 4 -3.71 -10.23 3.76
N THR A 5 -3.30 -10.92 2.70
CA THR A 5 -4.22 -11.32 1.62
C THR A 5 -5.31 -12.25 2.16
N LYS A 6 -4.94 -13.25 2.97
CA LYS A 6 -5.90 -14.16 3.61
C LYS A 6 -6.83 -13.45 4.60
N GLU A 7 -6.32 -12.47 5.34
CA GLU A 7 -7.10 -11.64 6.26
C GLU A 7 -8.16 -10.84 5.49
N HIS A 8 -7.77 -10.11 4.44
CA HIS A 8 -8.73 -9.35 3.63
C HIS A 8 -9.75 -10.26 2.91
N ASP A 9 -9.32 -11.40 2.36
CA ASP A 9 -10.22 -12.40 1.77
C ASP A 9 -11.25 -12.90 2.81
N ARG A 10 -10.79 -13.26 4.02
CA ARG A 10 -11.68 -13.64 5.11
C ARG A 10 -12.66 -12.53 5.46
N ASP A 11 -12.20 -11.29 5.56
CA ASP A 11 -13.06 -10.16 5.93
C ASP A 11 -14.11 -9.84 4.85
N ILE A 12 -13.80 -10.06 3.56
CA ILE A 12 -14.78 -9.98 2.48
C ILE A 12 -15.83 -11.10 2.64
N ARG A 13 -15.41 -12.35 2.85
CA ARG A 13 -16.33 -13.49 3.03
C ARG A 13 -17.27 -13.31 4.23
N LEU A 14 -16.76 -12.71 5.30
CA LEU A 14 -17.52 -12.45 6.53
C LEU A 14 -18.24 -11.10 6.53
N ALA A 15 -18.21 -10.35 5.43
CA ALA A 15 -18.83 -9.03 5.30
C ALA A 15 -18.47 -8.04 6.44
N ARG A 16 -17.20 -8.05 6.87
CA ARG A 16 -16.68 -7.15 7.92
C ARG A 16 -16.42 -5.73 7.39
N THR A 17 -17.48 -5.06 6.95
CA THR A 17 -17.42 -3.74 6.30
C THR A 17 -17.02 -2.61 7.25
N GLU A 18 -17.29 -2.75 8.55
CA GLU A 18 -16.93 -1.74 9.54
C GLU A 18 -15.41 -1.65 9.78
N THR A 19 -14.72 -2.78 9.76
CA THR A 19 -13.29 -2.88 10.13
C THR A 19 -12.35 -3.02 8.94
N SER A 20 -12.87 -3.33 7.75
CA SER A 20 -12.07 -3.54 6.54
C SER A 20 -12.65 -2.73 5.40
N ALA A 21 -11.95 -1.67 5.01
CA ALA A 21 -12.31 -0.89 3.83
C ALA A 21 -12.46 -1.82 2.60
N VAL A 22 -11.57 -2.82 2.46
CA VAL A 22 -11.57 -3.73 1.31
C VAL A 22 -12.85 -4.57 1.28
N SER A 23 -13.33 -4.99 2.46
CA SER A 23 -14.60 -5.69 2.60
C SER A 23 -15.79 -4.78 2.26
N GLU A 24 -15.80 -3.55 2.75
CA GLU A 24 -16.84 -2.56 2.43
C GLU A 24 -16.95 -2.31 0.93
N HIS A 25 -15.84 -2.05 0.23
CA HIS A 25 -15.89 -1.80 -1.20
C HIS A 25 -16.37 -3.02 -1.99
N ALA A 26 -15.89 -4.21 -1.64
CA ALA A 26 -16.33 -5.42 -2.29
C ALA A 26 -17.83 -5.67 -2.08
N HIS A 27 -18.35 -5.36 -0.88
CA HIS A 27 -19.77 -5.47 -0.59
C HIS A 27 -20.62 -4.45 -1.37
N ASN A 28 -20.18 -3.19 -1.42
CA ASN A 28 -20.95 -2.10 -2.02
C ASN A 28 -20.91 -2.10 -3.55
N THR A 29 -19.83 -2.58 -4.17
CA THR A 29 -19.64 -2.52 -5.63
C THR A 29 -19.72 -3.89 -6.30
N GLY A 30 -19.61 -4.98 -5.54
CA GLY A 30 -19.42 -6.32 -6.07
C GLY A 30 -18.02 -6.57 -6.67
N HIS A 31 -17.13 -5.57 -6.65
CA HIS A 31 -15.77 -5.70 -7.19
C HIS A 31 -14.86 -6.40 -6.19
N LYS A 32 -14.09 -7.38 -6.66
CA LYS A 32 -13.08 -8.07 -5.86
C LYS A 32 -11.69 -7.58 -6.23
N PRO A 33 -10.76 -7.49 -5.25
CA PRO A 33 -9.35 -7.24 -5.57
C PRO A 33 -8.80 -8.29 -6.53
N LEU A 34 -7.93 -7.88 -7.45
CA LEU A 34 -7.15 -8.78 -8.29
C LEU A 34 -6.07 -9.46 -7.43
N TRP A 35 -6.47 -10.53 -6.74
CA TRP A 35 -5.61 -11.21 -5.75
C TRP A 35 -4.29 -11.74 -6.33
N ASN A 36 -4.30 -12.10 -7.60
CA ASN A 36 -3.13 -12.55 -8.36
C ASN A 36 -2.14 -11.41 -8.69
N GLU A 37 -2.56 -10.15 -8.60
CA GLU A 37 -1.73 -8.98 -8.91
C GLU A 37 -1.19 -8.26 -7.67
N VAL A 38 -1.53 -8.74 -6.47
CA VAL A 38 -1.04 -8.16 -5.22
C VAL A 38 0.48 -8.29 -5.15
N LYS A 39 1.17 -7.15 -5.07
CA LYS A 39 2.63 -7.07 -4.95
C LYS A 39 3.02 -6.51 -3.59
N LEU A 40 4.13 -7.01 -3.06
CA LEU A 40 4.71 -6.45 -1.86
C LEU A 40 5.58 -5.26 -2.23
N ILE A 41 5.27 -4.11 -1.63
CA ILE A 41 5.94 -2.84 -1.92
C ILE A 41 7.28 -2.72 -1.17
N ASP A 42 7.34 -3.19 0.07
CA ASP A 42 8.53 -3.10 0.92
C ASP A 42 8.54 -4.21 2.00
N ARG A 43 9.71 -4.53 2.56
CA ARG A 43 9.90 -5.47 3.68
C ARG A 43 10.74 -4.80 4.77
N ASP A 44 10.29 -4.94 6.01
CA ASP A 44 11.07 -4.53 7.17
C ASP A 44 10.80 -5.47 8.35
N SER A 45 11.86 -5.88 9.04
CA SER A 45 11.77 -6.80 10.19
C SER A 45 11.19 -6.11 11.42
N TYR A 46 11.41 -4.80 11.57
CA TYR A 46 11.04 -4.06 12.77
C TYR A 46 9.62 -3.51 12.67
N TYR A 47 8.80 -3.79 13.68
CA TYR A 47 7.39 -3.40 13.72
C TYR A 47 7.18 -1.88 13.57
N TYR A 48 7.93 -1.09 14.33
CA TYR A 48 7.78 0.37 14.30
C TYR A 48 8.22 0.97 12.96
N THR A 49 9.33 0.48 12.40
CA THR A 49 9.79 0.90 11.07
C THR A 49 8.77 0.57 9.98
N ARG A 50 8.12 -0.61 10.03
CA ARG A 50 7.01 -0.94 9.13
C ARG A 50 5.88 0.07 9.23
N ARG A 51 5.46 0.43 10.44
CA ARG A 51 4.36 1.39 10.65
C ARG A 51 4.69 2.78 10.09
N VAL A 52 5.92 3.26 10.28
CA VAL A 52 6.36 4.55 9.73
C VAL A 52 6.41 4.50 8.21
N LYS A 53 6.97 3.45 7.63
CA LYS A 53 7.00 3.23 6.17
C LYS A 53 5.59 3.20 5.59
N GLU A 54 4.67 2.46 6.21
CA GLU A 54 3.27 2.37 5.79
C GLU A 54 2.59 3.75 5.78
N ALA A 55 2.73 4.54 6.85
CA ALA A 55 2.19 5.90 6.90
C ALA A 55 2.78 6.82 5.81
N ILE A 56 4.08 6.68 5.52
CA ILE A 56 4.73 7.41 4.43
C ILE A 56 4.13 6.99 3.08
N TYR A 57 3.98 5.69 2.83
CA TYR A 57 3.39 5.19 1.59
C TYR A 57 1.94 5.66 1.42
N ILE A 58 1.12 5.64 2.47
CA ILE A 58 -0.27 6.14 2.42
C ILE A 58 -0.29 7.64 2.07
N ARG A 59 0.51 8.47 2.76
CA ARG A 59 0.58 9.92 2.49
C ARG A 59 1.10 10.27 1.09
N LEU A 60 2.01 9.46 0.53
CA LEU A 60 2.55 9.68 -0.81
C LEU A 60 1.58 9.31 -1.94
N HIS A 61 0.55 8.50 -1.65
CA HIS A 61 -0.43 8.04 -2.64
C HIS A 61 -1.83 8.56 -2.26
N PRO A 62 -2.18 9.83 -2.57
CA PRO A 62 -3.43 10.43 -2.12
C PRO A 62 -4.69 9.69 -2.62
N ASN A 63 -4.58 9.01 -3.76
CA ASN A 63 -5.65 8.18 -4.34
C ASN A 63 -5.57 6.73 -3.82
N ASN A 64 -5.37 6.56 -2.51
CA ASN A 64 -5.37 5.23 -1.89
C ASN A 64 -6.72 4.94 -1.22
N PHE A 65 -6.89 3.67 -0.87
CA PHE A 65 -8.17 3.12 -0.41
C PHE A 65 -8.23 2.96 1.12
N ASN A 66 -7.19 3.37 1.86
CA ASN A 66 -7.18 3.29 3.31
C ASN A 66 -8.03 4.39 3.95
N ARG A 67 -8.70 4.03 5.05
CA ARG A 67 -9.45 4.98 5.90
C ARG A 67 -8.56 5.67 6.94
N ASP A 68 -7.52 4.99 7.39
CA ASP A 68 -6.53 5.52 8.32
C ASP A 68 -5.26 5.98 7.60
N CYS A 69 -4.53 6.88 8.26
CA CYS A 69 -3.26 7.43 7.77
C CYS A 69 -2.03 6.76 8.43
N GLY A 70 -2.21 5.64 9.13
CA GLY A 70 -1.17 5.02 9.96
C GLY A 70 -0.67 5.92 11.11
N ILE A 71 0.66 5.93 11.32
CA ILE A 71 1.32 6.84 12.27
C ILE A 71 1.22 8.30 11.77
N GLU A 72 1.04 9.24 12.69
CA GLU A 72 1.15 10.67 12.37
C GLU A 72 2.59 11.04 12.01
N ILE A 73 2.77 11.56 10.80
CA ILE A 73 4.03 12.10 10.32
C ILE A 73 3.91 13.62 10.37
N PRO A 74 4.82 14.34 11.04
CA PRO A 74 4.74 15.79 11.10
C PRO A 74 4.89 16.41 9.71
N GLU A 75 4.03 17.38 9.39
CA GLU A 75 3.95 17.96 8.04
C GLU A 75 5.27 18.58 7.57
N ALA A 76 6.10 19.08 8.50
CA ALA A 76 7.43 19.62 8.23
C ALA A 76 8.37 18.61 7.52
N TRP A 77 8.12 17.30 7.64
CA TRP A 77 8.92 16.26 6.96
C TRP A 77 8.45 15.97 5.53
N MET A 78 7.24 16.38 5.16
CA MET A 78 6.65 16.03 3.86
C MET A 78 7.46 16.52 2.65
N PRO A 79 8.06 17.73 2.64
CA PRO A 79 8.94 18.15 1.55
C PRO A 79 10.12 17.19 1.35
N THR A 80 10.83 16.84 2.42
CA THR A 80 11.98 15.94 2.39
C THR A 80 11.61 14.53 1.95
N ILE A 81 10.48 14.02 2.43
CA ILE A 81 9.96 12.69 2.05
C ILE A 81 9.62 12.64 0.55
N LYS A 82 8.91 13.65 0.05
CA LYS A 82 8.55 13.76 -1.38
C LYS A 82 9.80 13.85 -2.26
N GLU A 83 10.76 14.68 -1.88
CA GLU A 83 12.03 14.81 -2.60
C GLU A 83 12.79 13.49 -2.67
N HIS A 84 12.90 12.78 -1.54
CA HIS A 84 13.56 11.47 -1.49
C HIS A 84 12.86 10.45 -2.40
N ASN A 85 11.52 10.41 -2.38
CA ASN A 85 10.76 9.50 -3.22
C ASN A 85 10.95 9.78 -4.73
N ASN A 86 10.95 11.06 -5.12
CA ASN A 86 11.20 11.46 -6.50
C ASN A 86 12.58 11.02 -6.98
N ARG A 87 13.62 11.21 -6.16
CA ARG A 87 14.99 10.75 -6.46
C ARG A 87 15.05 9.22 -6.60
N ARG A 88 14.29 8.47 -5.77
CA ARG A 88 14.21 7.01 -5.86
C ARG A 88 13.52 6.57 -7.16
N ALA A 89 12.44 7.23 -7.56
CA ALA A 89 11.72 6.94 -8.80
C ALA A 89 12.61 7.17 -10.04
N VAL A 90 13.37 8.28 -10.08
CA VAL A 90 14.31 8.59 -11.17
C VAL A 90 15.44 7.56 -11.29
N ARG A 91 15.83 6.92 -10.18
CA ARG A 91 16.94 5.95 -10.15
C ARG A 91 16.53 4.52 -10.48
N GLN A 92 15.24 4.19 -10.57
CA GLN A 92 14.79 2.87 -11.03
C GLN A 92 14.84 2.88 -12.57
N PRO A 93 15.68 2.07 -13.23
CA PRO A 93 15.67 1.97 -14.69
C PRO A 93 14.29 1.49 -15.14
N THR A 94 13.69 2.14 -16.13
CA THR A 94 12.57 1.58 -16.89
C THR A 94 13.02 0.23 -17.44
N ALA A 95 12.33 -0.85 -17.05
CA ALA A 95 12.55 -2.19 -17.57
C ALA A 95 12.05 -2.33 -19.03
N GLU A 96 12.30 -1.33 -19.86
CA GLU A 96 12.01 -1.28 -21.28
C GLU A 96 13.36 -1.16 -22.00
N GLY A 97 14.08 -2.28 -22.12
CA GLY A 97 15.40 -2.26 -22.74
C GLY A 97 16.24 -3.52 -22.59
N ALA A 98 15.63 -4.69 -22.41
CA ALA A 98 16.36 -5.97 -22.44
C ALA A 98 15.58 -7.00 -23.25
N ASN A 99 15.41 -6.71 -24.54
CA ASN A 99 15.16 -7.73 -25.53
C ASN A 99 16.13 -7.45 -26.68
N HIS A 100 17.27 -8.14 -26.69
CA HIS A 100 18.15 -8.41 -27.83
C HIS A 100 19.26 -9.35 -27.33
N ARG A 101 19.04 -10.68 -27.41
CA ARG A 101 19.75 -11.59 -28.32
C ARG A 101 19.49 -13.05 -27.93
#